data_AF-T0ZMQ0-F1
#
_entry.id   AF-T0ZMQ0-F1
#
_cell.length_a   1.000
_cell.length_b   1.000
_cell.length_c   1.000
_cell.angle_alpha   90.00
_cell.angle_beta   90.00
_cell.angle_gamma   90.00
#
_symmetry.space_group_name_H-M   'P 1'
#
loop_
_entity.id
_entity.type
_entity.pdbx_description
1 polymer ?
#
loop_
_entity_poly.entity_id
_entity_poly.type
_entity_poly.pdbx_seq_one_letter_code
_entity_poly.pdbx_strand_id
1 'polypeptide(L)'
;MCPGWGALQEQSMQLTTHKKARTAPVIAMGLQPASQDIWDKKYRLKAMDGTVVDTTIQDTRVRVARALAKVEREDRREDVFKSFLWALEHGAIPAGRIVSNAGASAYKPKTSTINCTVSGTVRDSMDDILTKAHEAGITLKAGCGIGYEFSTLRPKGAIVAGAGASTSGPLSFMDIFDKVCQTVSSAGGRRGAQMATFDVGHPDVAGFVRAKRENGRLRQFNLSLLITDGFVEAVKSDGTWPLSFPLMKAEKSQFNLDDPTKCFGANGR
;
A
#
# COMPACT_ATOMS: atom_id res chain seq x y z
N MET A 1 13.17 24.71 47.40
CA MET A 1 11.76 25.05 47.14
C MET A 1 11.21 24.05 46.13
N CYS A 2 10.01 23.52 46.42
CA CYS A 2 9.24 22.47 45.74
C CYS A 2 9.78 21.02 45.80
N PRO A 3 9.11 20.13 46.59
CA PRO A 3 9.43 18.71 46.77
C PRO A 3 8.63 17.81 45.81
N GLY A 4 9.14 16.62 45.46
CA GLY A 4 8.31 15.64 44.75
C GLY A 4 9.03 14.51 44.01
N TRP A 5 9.98 13.82 44.63
CA TRP A 5 10.42 12.49 44.15
C TRP A 5 10.45 11.55 45.35
N GLY A 6 9.27 11.00 45.67
CA GLY A 6 9.13 9.90 46.63
C GLY A 6 9.69 8.62 46.04
N ALA A 7 10.41 7.87 46.88
CA ALA A 7 11.05 6.61 46.57
C ALA A 7 10.09 5.60 45.92
N LEU A 8 10.46 5.08 44.75
CA LEU A 8 9.84 3.87 44.19
C LEU A 8 10.39 2.66 44.97
N GLN A 9 9.51 2.07 45.76
CA GLN A 9 9.70 0.86 46.52
C GLN A 9 9.97 -0.31 45.55
N GLU A 10 11.04 -1.06 45.77
CA GLU A 10 11.34 -2.32 45.08
C GLU A 10 10.21 -3.33 45.34
N GLN A 11 9.25 -3.42 44.43
CA GLN A 11 8.32 -4.55 44.39
C GLN A 11 9.00 -5.71 43.68
N SER A 12 9.47 -6.66 44.48
CA SER A 12 9.78 -8.03 44.08
C SER A 12 8.63 -8.60 43.26
N MET A 13 8.80 -8.66 41.94
CA MET A 13 7.84 -9.31 41.04
C MET A 13 8.03 -10.82 41.19
N GLN A 14 7.29 -11.42 42.12
CA GLN A 14 7.20 -12.88 42.21
C GLN A 14 6.58 -13.40 40.92
N LEU A 15 7.36 -14.16 40.13
CA LEU A 15 6.82 -14.92 38.99
C LEU A 15 5.83 -15.95 39.54
N THR A 16 4.54 -15.61 39.51
CA THR A 16 3.48 -16.61 39.65
C THR A 16 3.59 -17.56 38.47
N THR A 17 3.96 -18.81 38.75
CA THR A 17 3.96 -19.92 37.79
C THR A 17 2.63 -19.93 37.03
N HIS A 18 2.66 -19.58 35.74
CA HIS A 18 1.50 -19.70 34.88
C HIS A 18 1.02 -21.16 34.92
N LYS A 19 -0.23 -21.35 35.38
CA LYS A 19 -0.93 -22.63 35.29
C LYS A 19 -0.74 -23.19 33.88
N LYS A 20 -0.20 -24.41 33.79
CA LYS A 20 -0.06 -25.21 32.56
C LYS A 20 -1.30 -24.99 31.69
N ALA A 21 -1.16 -24.28 30.57
CA ALA A 21 -2.25 -24.10 29.62
C ALA A 21 -2.77 -25.50 29.25
N ARG A 22 -4.08 -25.73 29.42
CA ARG A 22 -4.70 -26.98 28.98
C ARG A 22 -4.46 -27.08 27.48
N THR A 23 -3.56 -27.97 27.07
CA THR A 23 -3.39 -28.36 25.67
C THR A 23 -4.63 -29.15 25.28
N ALA A 24 -5.69 -28.44 24.87
CA ALA A 24 -6.76 -29.05 24.13
C ALA A 24 -6.10 -29.78 22.94
N PRO A 25 -6.47 -31.04 22.64
CA PRO A 25 -5.93 -31.72 21.49
C PRO A 25 -6.25 -30.87 20.27
N VAL A 26 -5.22 -30.36 19.61
CA VAL A 26 -5.37 -29.71 18.31
C VAL A 26 -5.89 -30.81 17.41
N ILE A 27 -7.18 -30.78 17.09
CA ILE A 27 -7.75 -31.68 16.10
C ILE A 27 -6.98 -31.38 14.82
N ALA A 28 -6.18 -32.36 14.36
CA ALA A 28 -5.45 -32.27 13.11
C ALA A 28 -6.45 -32.30 11.96
N MET A 29 -7.09 -31.16 11.72
CA MET A 29 -7.97 -30.96 10.59
C MET A 29 -7.09 -30.86 9.35
N GLY A 30 -7.32 -31.77 8.39
CA GLY A 30 -6.74 -31.64 7.06
C GLY A 30 -7.14 -30.30 6.42
N LEU A 31 -6.40 -29.89 5.39
CA LEU A 31 -6.77 -28.70 4.64
C LEU A 31 -8.18 -28.85 4.06
N GLN A 32 -8.96 -27.77 4.14
CA GLN A 32 -10.23 -27.70 3.45
C GLN A 32 -10.00 -27.73 1.93
N PRO A 33 -10.91 -28.30 1.12
CA PRO A 33 -10.78 -28.33 -0.33
C PRO A 33 -10.53 -26.96 -0.96
N ALA A 34 -11.20 -25.91 -0.45
CA ALA A 34 -10.98 -24.54 -0.89
C ALA A 34 -9.55 -24.04 -0.62
N SER A 35 -8.99 -24.37 0.54
CA SER A 35 -7.60 -24.01 0.89
C SER A 35 -6.60 -24.73 0.00
N GLN A 36 -6.86 -26.01 -0.33
CA GLN A 36 -6.05 -26.79 -1.25
C GLN A 36 -6.06 -26.20 -2.67
N ASP A 37 -7.25 -25.82 -3.16
CA ASP A 37 -7.42 -25.18 -4.47
C ASP A 37 -6.70 -23.82 -4.55
N ILE A 38 -6.85 -22.99 -3.51
CA ILE A 38 -6.17 -21.69 -3.43
C ILE A 38 -4.65 -21.89 -3.41
N TRP A 39 -4.13 -22.84 -2.62
CA TRP A 39 -2.71 -23.15 -2.60
C TRP A 39 -2.21 -23.57 -3.97
N ASP A 40 -2.85 -24.54 -4.62
CA ASP A 40 -2.40 -25.04 -5.93
C ASP A 40 -2.39 -23.94 -7.02
N LYS A 41 -3.41 -23.07 -7.01
CA LYS A 41 -3.55 -22.01 -8.01
C LYS A 41 -2.69 -20.78 -7.74
N LYS A 42 -2.46 -20.41 -6.48
CA LYS A 42 -1.91 -19.08 -6.12
C LYS A 42 -0.57 -19.12 -5.39
N TYR A 43 -0.16 -20.26 -4.82
CA TYR A 43 1.00 -20.34 -3.95
C TYR A 43 1.97 -21.49 -4.29
N ARG A 44 1.47 -22.59 -4.85
CA ARG A 44 2.30 -23.72 -5.29
C ARG A 44 3.26 -23.27 -6.38
N LEU A 45 4.56 -23.50 -6.16
CA LEU A 45 5.56 -23.20 -7.16
C LEU A 45 5.49 -24.24 -8.28
N LYS A 46 5.34 -23.76 -9.51
CA LYS A 46 5.38 -24.52 -10.76
C LYS A 46 6.35 -23.82 -11.70
N ALA A 47 7.11 -24.58 -12.48
CA ALA A 47 7.94 -24.09 -13.56
C ALA A 47 7.07 -23.63 -14.75
N MET A 48 7.69 -22.99 -15.74
CA MET A 48 6.96 -22.43 -16.90
C MET A 48 6.29 -23.49 -17.78
N ASP A 49 6.86 -24.69 -17.84
CA ASP A 49 6.31 -25.86 -18.53
C ASP A 49 5.17 -26.56 -17.76
N GLY A 50 4.83 -26.04 -16.57
CA GLY A 50 3.81 -26.62 -15.69
C GLY A 50 4.36 -27.66 -14.70
N THR A 51 5.65 -28.00 -14.77
CA THR A 51 6.28 -28.94 -13.84
C THR A 51 6.13 -28.43 -12.41
N VAL A 52 5.56 -29.26 -11.55
CA VAL A 52 5.36 -28.95 -10.13
C VAL A 52 6.71 -28.96 -9.41
N VAL A 53 7.03 -27.87 -8.72
CA VAL A 53 8.25 -27.75 -7.89
C VAL A 53 7.91 -28.02 -6.42
N ASP A 54 6.87 -27.37 -5.91
CA ASP A 54 6.37 -27.66 -4.56
C ASP A 54 5.31 -28.77 -4.65
N THR A 55 5.65 -30.01 -4.31
CA THR A 55 4.71 -31.13 -4.39
C THR A 55 3.62 -31.04 -3.33
N THR A 56 3.98 -30.56 -2.14
CA THR A 56 3.13 -30.40 -0.96
C THR A 56 3.23 -29.00 -0.37
N ILE A 57 2.30 -28.64 0.53
CA ILE A 57 2.38 -27.40 1.30
C ILE A 57 3.63 -27.36 2.17
N GLN A 58 4.08 -28.53 2.64
CA GLN A 58 5.31 -28.63 3.41
C GLN A 58 6.52 -28.22 2.57
N ASP A 59 6.58 -28.61 1.30
CA ASP A 59 7.64 -28.16 0.39
C ASP A 59 7.62 -26.64 0.21
N THR A 60 6.43 -26.04 0.09
CA THR A 60 6.28 -24.57 0.09
C THR A 60 6.84 -23.95 1.36
N ARG A 61 6.52 -24.50 2.55
CA ARG A 61 7.05 -23.99 3.83
C ARG A 61 8.56 -24.10 3.91
N VAL A 62 9.12 -25.25 3.54
CA VAL A 62 10.56 -25.50 3.51
C VAL A 62 11.26 -24.52 2.58
N ARG A 63 10.76 -24.33 1.36
CA ARG A 63 11.29 -23.35 0.39
C ARG A 63 11.29 -21.95 0.96
N VAL A 64 10.17 -21.50 1.53
CA VAL A 64 10.03 -20.15 2.10
C VAL A 64 10.98 -19.99 3.30
N ALA A 65 10.99 -20.91 4.25
CA ALA A 65 11.87 -20.86 5.42
C ALA A 65 13.35 -20.80 5.01
N ARG A 66 13.76 -21.63 4.04
CA ARG A 66 15.16 -21.66 3.54
C ARG A 66 15.53 -20.34 2.87
N ALA A 67 14.62 -19.79 2.06
CA ALA A 67 14.83 -18.53 1.38
C ALA A 67 14.95 -17.36 2.37
N LEU A 68 14.12 -17.35 3.42
CA LEU A 68 14.20 -16.34 4.48
C LEU A 68 15.49 -16.46 5.29
N ALA A 69 15.90 -17.67 5.67
CA ALA A 69 17.14 -17.88 6.42
C ALA A 69 18.42 -17.53 5.65
N LYS A 70 18.38 -17.50 4.31
CA LYS A 70 19.56 -17.25 3.46
C LYS A 70 20.25 -15.91 3.72
N VAL A 71 19.53 -14.89 4.19
CA VAL A 71 20.09 -13.56 4.49
C VAL A 71 21.00 -13.56 5.71
N GLU A 72 20.89 -14.59 6.56
CA GLU A 72 21.71 -14.74 7.75
C GLU A 72 23.14 -15.17 7.43
N ARG A 73 24.02 -14.98 8.42
CA ARG A 73 25.38 -15.53 8.41
C ARG A 73 25.36 -17.04 8.32
N GLU A 74 26.31 -17.60 7.58
CA GLU A 74 26.37 -19.04 7.26
C GLU A 74 26.29 -19.95 8.49
N ASP A 75 26.99 -19.59 9.57
CA ASP A 75 27.01 -20.33 10.83
C ASP A 75 25.66 -20.37 11.57
N ARG A 76 24.72 -19.48 11.23
CA ARG A 76 23.38 -19.43 11.84
C ARG A 76 22.25 -19.88 10.92
N ARG A 77 22.52 -20.05 9.62
CA ARG A 77 21.47 -20.28 8.61
C ARG A 77 20.59 -21.48 8.92
N GLU A 78 21.19 -22.60 9.33
CA GLU A 78 20.44 -23.83 9.59
C GLU A 78 19.55 -23.74 10.83
N ASP A 79 20.02 -23.07 11.89
CA ASP A 79 19.21 -22.89 13.11
C ASP A 79 18.06 -21.90 12.89
N VAL A 80 18.32 -20.83 12.13
CA VAL A 80 17.27 -19.87 11.74
C VAL A 80 16.28 -20.51 10.75
N PHE A 81 16.74 -21.35 9.82
CA PHE A 81 15.89 -22.12 8.94
C PHE A 81 14.91 -23.00 9.72
N LYS A 82 15.40 -23.77 10.71
CA LYS A 82 14.55 -24.60 11.58
C LYS A 82 13.52 -23.76 12.34
N SER A 83 13.94 -22.60 12.83
CA SER A 83 13.07 -21.67 13.56
C SER A 83 11.94 -21.12 12.67
N PHE A 84 12.26 -20.71 11.43
CA PHE A 84 11.25 -20.27 10.47
C PHE A 84 10.32 -21.41 10.08
N LEU A 85 10.85 -22.61 9.81
CA LEU A 85 10.02 -23.75 9.43
C LEU A 85 9.02 -24.08 10.54
N TRP A 86 9.49 -24.16 11.78
CA TRP A 86 8.64 -24.36 12.95
C TRP A 86 7.54 -23.28 13.02
N ALA A 87 7.89 -22.00 12.86
CA ALA A 87 6.90 -20.93 12.88
C ALA A 87 5.83 -21.08 11.78
N LEU A 88 6.24 -21.40 10.55
CA LEU A 88 5.33 -21.60 9.41
C LEU A 88 4.38 -22.80 9.59
N GLU A 89 4.84 -23.84 10.28
CA GLU A 89 4.04 -25.02 10.63
C GLU A 89 3.03 -24.72 11.75
N HIS A 90 3.36 -23.80 12.65
CA HIS A 90 2.57 -23.46 13.83
C HIS A 90 1.73 -22.18 13.67
N GLY A 91 1.48 -21.77 12.42
CA GLY A 91 0.47 -20.74 12.11
C GLY A 91 1.02 -19.33 11.87
N ALA A 92 2.34 -19.12 11.85
CA ALA A 92 2.89 -17.89 11.30
C ALA A 92 2.76 -17.92 9.77
N ILE A 93 1.83 -17.16 9.20
CA ILE A 93 1.56 -17.16 7.76
C ILE A 93 2.05 -15.84 7.14
N PRO A 94 3.13 -15.85 6.34
CA PRO A 94 3.60 -14.66 5.64
C PRO A 94 2.60 -14.17 4.60
N ALA A 95 2.75 -12.91 4.20
CA ALA A 95 1.94 -12.32 3.14
C ALA A 95 2.07 -13.09 1.82
N GLY A 96 1.01 -13.06 1.01
CA GLY A 96 0.89 -13.94 -0.15
C GLY A 96 1.94 -13.79 -1.25
N ARG A 97 2.71 -12.68 -1.34
CA ARG A 97 3.85 -12.59 -2.27
C ARG A 97 5.10 -13.27 -1.74
N ILE A 98 5.32 -13.22 -0.42
CA ILE A 98 6.40 -13.96 0.23
C ILE A 98 6.22 -15.46 -0.02
N VAL A 99 5.04 -16.01 0.27
CA VAL A 99 4.75 -17.45 0.06
C VAL A 99 4.95 -17.88 -1.40
N SER A 100 4.47 -17.07 -2.34
CA SER A 100 4.54 -17.38 -3.78
C SER A 100 5.95 -17.25 -4.37
N ASN A 101 6.77 -16.30 -3.90
CA ASN A 101 7.95 -15.84 -4.63
C ASN A 101 9.28 -16.04 -3.87
N ALA A 102 9.28 -16.21 -2.54
CA ALA A 102 10.52 -16.44 -1.79
C ALA A 102 11.17 -17.77 -2.23
N GLY A 103 12.44 -17.72 -2.64
CA GLY A 103 13.14 -18.91 -3.15
C GLY A 103 12.69 -19.38 -4.54
N ALA A 104 11.87 -18.60 -5.26
CA ALA A 104 11.38 -18.95 -6.59
C ALA A 104 12.18 -18.34 -7.75
N SER A 105 13.30 -17.66 -7.48
CA SER A 105 14.02 -16.84 -8.48
C SER A 105 14.47 -17.61 -9.72
N ALA A 106 14.79 -18.91 -9.59
CA ALA A 106 15.14 -19.77 -10.73
C ALA A 106 13.97 -19.98 -11.72
N TYR A 107 12.72 -19.86 -11.25
CA TYR A 107 11.51 -20.10 -12.03
C TYR A 107 10.72 -18.82 -12.32
N LYS A 108 10.81 -17.83 -11.43
CA LYS A 108 10.08 -16.56 -11.47
C LYS A 108 11.02 -15.37 -11.16
N PRO A 109 12.05 -15.12 -11.99
CA PRO A 109 13.16 -14.20 -11.67
C PRO A 109 12.75 -12.73 -11.54
N LYS A 110 11.65 -12.31 -12.18
CA LYS A 110 11.18 -10.92 -12.22
C LYS A 110 9.95 -10.70 -11.33
N THR A 111 9.94 -11.29 -10.14
CA THR A 111 8.85 -11.17 -9.17
C THR A 111 9.33 -10.65 -7.83
N SER A 112 8.47 -9.90 -7.13
CA SER A 112 8.79 -9.32 -5.83
C SER A 112 8.21 -10.14 -4.68
N THR A 113 8.90 -10.18 -3.54
CA THR A 113 8.35 -10.67 -2.27
C THR A 113 7.56 -9.59 -1.51
N ILE A 114 7.60 -8.34 -1.98
CA ILE A 114 6.89 -7.20 -1.39
C ILE A 114 5.43 -7.21 -1.86
N ASN A 115 4.49 -7.11 -0.91
CA ASN A 115 3.07 -7.00 -1.20
C ASN A 115 2.64 -5.56 -1.50
N CYS A 116 3.06 -4.62 -0.65
CA CYS A 116 2.56 -3.26 -0.62
C CYS A 116 3.69 -2.27 -0.89
N THR A 117 3.46 -1.32 -1.77
CA THR A 117 4.34 -0.18 -2.00
C THR A 117 3.53 1.11 -2.02
N VAL A 118 4.21 2.22 -1.77
CA VAL A 118 3.67 3.57 -1.95
C VAL A 118 4.57 4.26 -2.95
N SER A 119 3.98 4.90 -3.95
CA SER A 119 4.72 5.71 -4.89
C SER A 119 5.36 6.89 -4.17
N GLY A 120 6.48 7.39 -4.69
CA GLY A 120 6.96 8.71 -4.28
C GLY A 120 5.92 9.79 -4.63
N THR A 121 6.15 11.01 -4.15
CA THR A 121 5.30 12.16 -4.50
C THR A 121 5.14 12.28 -6.01
N VAL A 122 3.90 12.25 -6.49
CA VAL A 122 3.58 12.59 -7.89
C VAL A 122 3.68 14.10 -7.98
N ARG A 123 4.64 14.65 -8.72
CA ARG A 123 4.76 16.10 -8.87
C ARG A 123 3.86 16.59 -9.98
N ASP A 124 3.43 17.85 -9.88
CA ASP A 124 2.57 18.51 -10.86
C ASP A 124 3.36 18.91 -12.12
N SER A 125 3.85 17.91 -12.84
CA SER A 125 4.49 18.04 -14.15
C SER A 125 4.21 16.81 -14.99
N MET A 126 4.12 16.98 -16.32
CA MET A 126 3.86 15.85 -17.21
C MET A 126 4.96 14.79 -17.15
N ASP A 127 6.22 15.22 -17.02
CA ASP A 127 7.37 14.31 -16.93
C ASP A 127 7.30 13.42 -15.68
N ASP A 128 6.99 14.00 -14.51
CA ASP A 128 6.89 13.25 -13.27
C ASP A 128 5.64 12.35 -13.28
N ILE A 129 4.48 12.84 -13.75
CA ILE A 129 3.25 12.04 -13.89
C ILE A 129 3.48 10.79 -14.74
N LEU A 130 4.08 10.94 -15.92
CA LEU A 130 4.35 9.82 -16.83
C LEU A 130 5.44 8.90 -16.29
N THR A 131 6.45 9.45 -15.61
CA THR A 131 7.46 8.65 -14.92
C THR A 131 6.83 7.79 -13.81
N LYS A 132 5.92 8.36 -13.01
CA LYS A 132 5.18 7.62 -11.98
C LYS A 132 4.23 6.57 -12.56
N ALA A 133 3.61 6.84 -13.71
CA ALA A 133 2.82 5.84 -14.43
C ALA A 133 3.69 4.68 -14.96
N HIS A 134 4.92 4.95 -15.41
CA HIS A 134 5.88 3.93 -15.79
C HIS A 134 6.32 3.08 -14.58
N GLU A 135 6.74 3.73 -13.48
CA GLU A 135 7.11 3.06 -12.22
C GLU A 135 5.97 2.17 -11.70
N ALA A 136 4.73 2.65 -11.80
CA ALA A 136 3.52 1.89 -11.47
C ALA A 136 3.42 0.60 -12.29
N GLY A 137 3.60 0.68 -13.60
CA GLY A 137 3.55 -0.48 -14.49
C GLY A 137 4.59 -1.54 -14.14
N ILE A 138 5.83 -1.12 -13.87
CA ILE A 138 6.91 -2.04 -13.45
C ILE A 138 6.59 -2.70 -12.10
N THR A 139 6.09 -1.92 -11.15
CA THR A 139 5.71 -2.38 -9.81
C THR A 139 4.58 -3.42 -9.86
N LEU A 140 3.53 -3.14 -10.63
CA LEU A 140 2.40 -4.04 -10.83
C LEU A 140 2.81 -5.32 -11.55
N LYS A 141 3.66 -5.22 -12.58
CA LYS A 141 4.24 -6.35 -13.31
C LYS A 141 4.99 -7.27 -12.37
N ALA A 142 5.77 -6.72 -11.43
CA ALA A 142 6.52 -7.51 -10.44
C ALA A 142 5.62 -8.21 -9.39
N GLY A 143 4.34 -7.85 -9.30
CA GLY A 143 3.39 -8.45 -8.38
C GLY A 143 2.92 -7.53 -7.23
N CYS A 144 3.52 -6.37 -7.06
CA CYS A 144 3.20 -5.50 -5.93
C CYS A 144 1.87 -4.76 -6.16
N GLY A 145 1.14 -4.48 -5.08
CA GLY A 145 0.13 -3.42 -5.08
C GLY A 145 0.80 -2.08 -4.76
N ILE A 146 0.23 -0.98 -5.26
CA ILE A 146 0.85 0.35 -5.16
C ILE A 146 -0.17 1.44 -4.82
N GLY A 147 0.18 2.31 -3.88
CA GLY A 147 -0.60 3.50 -3.49
C GLY A 147 -0.02 4.80 -4.04
N TYR A 148 -0.87 5.81 -4.24
CA TYR A 148 -0.49 7.16 -4.70
C TYR A 148 -1.28 8.22 -3.96
N GLU A 149 -0.69 9.41 -3.87
CA GLU A 149 -1.33 10.64 -3.43
C GLU A 149 -1.40 11.57 -4.64
N PHE A 150 -2.61 12.02 -5.02
CA PHE A 150 -2.84 12.79 -6.25
C PHE A 150 -3.16 14.28 -6.01
N SER A 151 -3.18 14.74 -4.76
CA SER A 151 -3.60 16.12 -4.40
C SER A 151 -2.53 17.17 -4.67
N THR A 152 -1.34 16.73 -5.04
CA THR A 152 -0.27 17.57 -5.55
C THR A 152 -0.56 18.09 -6.96
N LEU A 153 -1.44 17.44 -7.71
CA LEU A 153 -1.76 17.80 -9.09
C LEU A 153 -2.76 18.97 -9.12
N ARG A 154 -2.49 19.98 -9.95
CA ARG A 154 -3.31 21.20 -9.99
C ARG A 154 -4.76 20.91 -10.43
N PRO A 155 -5.75 21.67 -9.93
CA PRO A 155 -7.16 21.39 -10.18
C PRO A 155 -7.55 21.57 -11.64
N LYS A 156 -8.62 20.89 -12.05
CA LYS A 156 -9.18 20.99 -13.40
C LYS A 156 -9.44 22.46 -13.78
N GLY A 157 -9.02 22.85 -14.98
CA GLY A 157 -9.17 24.22 -15.47
C GLY A 157 -8.04 25.17 -15.07
N ALA A 158 -7.14 24.78 -14.15
CA ALA A 158 -5.96 25.58 -13.84
C ALA A 158 -5.04 25.71 -15.05
N ILE A 159 -4.44 26.89 -15.20
CA ILE A 159 -3.53 27.21 -16.31
C ILE A 159 -2.26 26.38 -16.20
N VAL A 160 -1.74 25.90 -17.32
CA VAL A 160 -0.43 25.25 -17.42
C VAL A 160 0.57 26.25 -18.01
N ALA A 161 1.49 26.72 -17.18
CA ALA A 161 2.53 27.65 -17.61
C ALA A 161 3.36 27.06 -18.77
N GLY A 162 3.55 27.84 -19.84
CA GLY A 162 4.31 27.42 -21.03
C GLY A 162 3.51 26.67 -22.09
N ALA A 163 2.38 26.05 -21.75
CA ALA A 163 1.52 25.36 -22.73
C ALA A 163 0.38 26.24 -23.28
N GLY A 164 0.06 27.36 -22.59
CA GLY A 164 -1.04 28.23 -22.99
C GLY A 164 -2.43 27.60 -22.90
N ALA A 165 -2.55 26.46 -22.20
CA ALA A 165 -3.77 25.67 -22.07
C ALA A 165 -4.10 25.42 -20.60
N SER A 166 -5.34 25.03 -20.34
CA SER A 166 -5.79 24.58 -19.02
C SER A 166 -5.60 23.06 -18.86
N THR A 167 -5.39 22.61 -17.63
CA THR A 167 -5.27 21.18 -17.33
C THR A 167 -6.65 20.49 -17.26
N SER A 168 -6.66 19.18 -17.52
CA SER A 168 -7.84 18.32 -17.30
C SER A 168 -8.03 17.91 -15.83
N GLY A 169 -7.06 18.21 -14.97
CA GLY A 169 -7.08 17.96 -13.54
C GLY A 169 -6.67 16.53 -13.14
N PRO A 170 -6.57 16.24 -11.83
CA PRO A 170 -5.95 15.02 -11.31
C PRO A 170 -6.67 13.74 -11.75
N LEU A 171 -8.02 13.75 -11.77
CA LEU A 171 -8.83 12.58 -12.11
C LEU A 171 -8.59 12.07 -13.54
N SER A 172 -8.31 12.97 -14.48
CA SER A 172 -7.97 12.59 -15.87
C SER A 172 -6.63 11.86 -15.93
N PHE A 173 -5.64 12.32 -15.15
CA PHE A 173 -4.38 11.61 -15.03
C PHE A 173 -4.52 10.28 -14.30
N MET A 174 -5.39 10.17 -13.29
CA MET A 174 -5.70 8.89 -12.65
C MET A 174 -6.23 7.85 -13.64
N ASP A 175 -6.95 8.26 -14.69
CA ASP A 175 -7.42 7.36 -15.75
C ASP A 175 -6.24 6.70 -16.50
N ILE A 176 -5.08 7.39 -16.63
CA ILE A 176 -3.85 6.80 -17.19
C ILE A 176 -3.36 5.65 -16.30
N PHE A 177 -3.27 5.87 -14.99
CA PHE A 177 -2.81 4.85 -14.04
C PHE A 177 -3.78 3.66 -13.97
N ASP A 178 -5.09 3.92 -14.03
CA ASP A 178 -6.11 2.87 -14.06
C ASP A 178 -5.94 1.99 -15.31
N LYS A 179 -5.68 2.60 -16.47
CA LYS A 179 -5.41 1.88 -17.72
C LYS A 179 -4.11 1.10 -17.70
N VAL A 180 -3.05 1.66 -17.11
CA VAL A 180 -1.80 0.92 -16.86
C VAL A 180 -2.09 -0.34 -16.05
N CYS A 181 -2.81 -0.22 -14.93
CA CYS A 181 -3.11 -1.38 -14.09
C CYS A 181 -4.08 -2.38 -14.72
N GLN A 182 -5.01 -1.90 -15.55
CA GLN A 182 -5.91 -2.77 -16.30
C GLN A 182 -5.13 -3.61 -17.34
N THR A 183 -4.11 -3.02 -17.95
CA THR A 183 -3.35 -3.61 -19.06
C THR A 183 -2.23 -4.52 -18.56
N VAL A 184 -1.55 -4.14 -17.47
CA VAL A 184 -0.45 -4.90 -16.90
C VAL A 184 -1.00 -6.10 -16.14
N SER A 185 -0.79 -7.29 -16.71
CA SER A 185 -1.01 -8.56 -16.00
C SER A 185 0.00 -8.68 -14.85
N SER A 186 -0.48 -8.62 -13.61
CA SER A 186 0.40 -8.77 -12.44
C SER A 186 0.95 -10.20 -12.37
N ALA A 187 2.24 -10.34 -12.08
CA ALA A 187 2.90 -11.64 -12.00
C ALA A 187 2.13 -12.62 -11.09
N GLY A 188 2.10 -13.89 -11.49
CA GLY A 188 1.45 -14.97 -10.73
C GLY A 188 -0.08 -15.03 -10.87
N GLY A 189 -0.64 -14.54 -11.99
CA GLY A 189 -2.08 -14.70 -12.29
C GLY A 189 -2.98 -13.98 -11.28
N ARG A 190 -2.51 -12.83 -10.76
CA ARG A 190 -3.25 -11.97 -9.85
C ARG A 190 -3.64 -10.69 -10.59
N ARG A 191 -4.75 -10.08 -10.18
CA ARG A 191 -5.10 -8.75 -10.68
C ARG A 191 -4.18 -7.71 -10.04
N GLY A 192 -3.81 -6.68 -10.78
CA GLY A 192 -3.25 -5.48 -10.18
C GLY A 192 -4.23 -4.84 -9.20
N ALA A 193 -3.69 -4.21 -8.17
CA ALA A 193 -4.47 -3.48 -7.17
C ALA A 193 -3.74 -2.17 -6.85
N GLN A 194 -4.50 -1.08 -6.83
CA GLN A 194 -3.97 0.24 -6.56
C GLN A 194 -4.80 0.96 -5.50
N MET A 195 -4.17 1.89 -4.78
CA MET A 195 -4.84 2.83 -3.88
C MET A 195 -4.56 4.25 -4.36
N ALA A 196 -5.59 5.09 -4.39
CA ALA A 196 -5.44 6.52 -4.57
C ALA A 196 -5.97 7.23 -3.33
N THR A 197 -5.15 8.10 -2.76
CA THR A 197 -5.55 9.04 -1.72
C THR A 197 -5.72 10.44 -2.32
N PHE A 198 -6.60 11.22 -1.71
CA PHE A 198 -6.91 12.58 -2.13
C PHE A 198 -7.28 13.45 -0.94
N ASP A 199 -6.77 14.66 -0.89
CA ASP A 199 -6.93 15.63 0.18
C ASP A 199 -8.35 16.18 0.16
N VAL A 200 -8.98 16.22 1.33
CA VAL A 200 -10.37 16.66 1.48
C VAL A 200 -10.56 18.16 1.18
N GLY A 201 -9.49 18.96 1.27
CA GLY A 201 -9.45 20.37 0.90
C GLY A 201 -9.09 20.62 -0.57
N HIS A 202 -8.84 19.61 -1.39
CA HIS A 202 -8.51 19.81 -2.80
C HIS A 202 -9.75 20.29 -3.60
N PRO A 203 -9.64 21.27 -4.52
CA PRO A 203 -10.80 21.78 -5.28
C PRO A 203 -11.58 20.72 -6.08
N ASP A 204 -10.89 19.69 -6.58
CA ASP A 204 -11.50 18.57 -7.30
C ASP A 204 -12.02 17.43 -6.38
N VAL A 205 -12.01 17.58 -5.06
CA VAL A 205 -12.43 16.53 -4.11
C VAL A 205 -13.85 16.03 -4.37
N ALA A 206 -14.75 16.94 -4.74
CA ALA A 206 -16.14 16.62 -5.03
C ALA A 206 -16.29 15.73 -6.29
N GLY A 207 -15.35 15.86 -7.24
CA GLY A 207 -15.20 14.98 -8.38
C GLY A 207 -14.66 13.61 -7.96
N PHE A 208 -13.60 13.60 -7.14
CA PHE A 208 -12.98 12.38 -6.61
C PHE A 208 -13.99 11.48 -5.87
N VAL A 209 -14.79 12.05 -4.96
CA VAL A 209 -15.84 11.34 -4.21
C VAL A 209 -16.89 10.71 -5.13
N ARG A 210 -17.21 11.37 -6.25
CA ARG A 210 -18.23 10.89 -7.20
C ARG A 210 -17.65 10.00 -8.30
N ALA A 211 -16.33 9.88 -8.44
CA ALA A 211 -15.69 9.28 -9.60
C ALA A 211 -16.17 7.86 -9.92
N LYS A 212 -16.42 7.04 -8.89
CA LYS A 212 -16.91 5.66 -9.04
C LYS A 212 -18.43 5.51 -9.22
N ARG A 213 -19.19 6.61 -9.22
CA ARG A 213 -20.61 6.57 -9.62
C ARG A 213 -20.74 6.33 -11.12
N GLU A 214 -19.72 6.69 -11.90
CA GLU A 214 -19.61 6.35 -13.30
C GLU A 214 -19.20 4.88 -13.43
N ASN A 215 -20.08 4.07 -14.03
CA ASN A 215 -19.83 2.64 -14.18
C ASN A 215 -18.60 2.40 -15.06
N GLY A 216 -17.61 1.68 -14.53
CA GLY A 216 -16.40 1.34 -15.30
C GLY A 216 -15.17 2.16 -14.94
N ARG A 217 -15.36 3.35 -14.36
CA ARG A 217 -14.27 4.30 -14.12
C ARG A 217 -13.52 4.01 -12.83
N LEU A 218 -12.18 4.17 -12.86
CA LEU A 218 -11.27 3.93 -11.74
C LEU A 218 -11.47 2.57 -11.04
N ARG A 219 -11.77 1.52 -11.81
CA ARG A 219 -12.07 0.17 -11.29
C ARG A 219 -10.85 -0.53 -10.70
N GLN A 220 -9.63 -0.12 -11.07
CA GLN A 220 -8.39 -0.70 -10.55
C GLN A 220 -7.95 -0.10 -9.20
N PHE A 221 -8.52 1.05 -8.85
CA PHE A 221 -8.23 1.75 -7.61
C PHE A 221 -9.20 1.40 -6.49
N ASN A 222 -8.70 1.40 -5.26
CA ASN A 222 -9.47 1.84 -4.09
C ASN A 222 -9.23 3.35 -3.91
N LEU A 223 -10.26 4.09 -3.48
CA LEU A 223 -10.21 5.54 -3.33
C LEU A 223 -10.44 5.88 -1.86
N SER A 224 -9.58 6.72 -1.28
CA SER A 224 -9.69 7.18 0.10
C SER A 224 -9.42 8.68 0.19
N LEU A 225 -10.10 9.36 1.12
CA LEU A 225 -9.82 10.75 1.42
C LEU A 225 -8.81 10.86 2.57
N LEU A 226 -7.88 11.81 2.45
CA LEU A 226 -7.06 12.28 3.55
C LEU A 226 -7.87 13.34 4.31
N ILE A 227 -8.34 12.96 5.49
CA ILE A 227 -9.18 13.80 6.35
C ILE A 227 -8.31 14.41 7.45
N THR A 228 -8.50 15.69 7.74
CA THR A 228 -7.83 16.41 8.83
C THR A 228 -8.78 16.63 10.00
N ASP A 229 -8.22 16.90 11.19
CA ASP A 229 -9.02 17.26 12.36
C ASP A 229 -9.89 18.50 12.11
N GLY A 230 -9.37 19.49 11.38
CA GLY A 230 -10.13 20.68 10.99
C GLY A 230 -11.37 20.34 10.16
N PHE A 231 -11.28 19.38 9.25
CA PHE A 231 -12.45 18.93 8.49
C PHE A 231 -13.48 18.25 9.40
N VAL A 232 -13.02 17.42 10.34
CA VAL A 232 -13.90 16.74 11.29
C VAL A 232 -14.65 17.74 12.17
N GLU A 233 -13.97 18.79 12.67
CA GLU A 233 -14.60 19.83 13.46
C GLU A 233 -15.61 20.65 12.63
N ALA A 234 -15.27 21.00 11.38
CA ALA A 234 -16.21 21.66 10.47
C ALA A 234 -17.49 20.82 10.27
N VAL A 235 -17.37 19.50 10.11
CA VAL A 235 -18.54 18.62 10.00
C VAL A 235 -19.36 18.59 11.29
N LYS A 236 -18.71 18.49 12.45
CA LYS A 236 -19.41 18.45 13.76
C LYS A 236 -20.19 19.74 14.05
N SER A 237 -19.65 20.89 13.63
CA SER A 237 -20.26 22.20 13.86
C SER A 237 -21.22 22.63 12.76
N ASP A 238 -21.50 21.77 11.76
CA ASP A 238 -22.21 22.14 10.53
C ASP A 238 -21.62 23.40 9.84
N GLY A 239 -20.28 23.48 9.87
CA GLY A 239 -19.48 24.58 9.35
C GLY A 239 -19.05 24.41 7.90
N THR A 240 -18.56 25.49 7.30
CA THR A 240 -18.02 25.48 5.93
C THR A 240 -16.58 24.96 5.89
N TRP A 241 -16.25 24.22 4.83
CA TRP A 241 -14.89 23.74 4.59
C TRP A 241 -14.31 24.36 3.31
N PRO A 242 -13.24 25.17 3.41
CA PRO A 242 -12.66 25.83 2.24
C PRO A 242 -11.88 24.84 1.38
N LEU A 243 -12.17 24.84 0.08
CA LEU A 243 -11.36 24.12 -0.91
C LEU A 243 -10.28 25.05 -1.44
N SER A 244 -9.03 24.63 -1.37
CA SER A 244 -7.90 25.44 -1.84
C SER A 244 -6.75 24.59 -2.35
N PHE A 245 -5.96 25.20 -3.23
CA PHE A 245 -4.78 24.60 -3.84
C PHE A 245 -3.59 25.56 -3.72
N PRO A 246 -2.37 25.08 -3.40
CA PRO A 246 -1.21 25.94 -3.26
C PRO A 246 -0.90 26.71 -4.55
N LEU A 247 -0.72 28.03 -4.43
CA LEU A 247 -0.28 28.89 -5.54
C LEU A 247 1.20 28.66 -5.84
N MET A 248 1.54 28.38 -7.11
CA MET A 248 2.94 28.33 -7.51
C MET A 248 3.53 29.74 -7.58
N LYS A 249 4.84 29.87 -7.35
CA LYS A 249 5.54 31.17 -7.45
C LYS A 249 5.32 31.86 -8.81
N ALA A 250 5.31 31.08 -9.89
CA ALA A 250 5.09 31.58 -11.24
C ALA A 250 3.66 32.10 -11.50
N GLU A 251 2.70 31.74 -10.64
CA GLU A 251 1.29 32.08 -10.80
C GLU A 251 0.89 33.29 -9.94
N LYS A 252 1.76 33.74 -9.01
CA LYS A 252 1.46 34.83 -8.07
C LYS A 252 0.97 36.12 -8.74
N SER A 253 1.54 36.49 -9.89
CA SER A 253 1.17 37.73 -10.60
C SER A 253 -0.23 37.67 -11.23
N GLN A 254 -0.84 36.49 -11.30
CA GLN A 254 -2.16 36.27 -11.89
C GLN A 254 -3.30 36.41 -10.88
N PHE A 255 -2.98 36.50 -9.58
CA PHE A 255 -3.97 36.55 -8.49
C PHE A 255 -3.76 37.77 -7.62
N ASN A 256 -4.87 38.40 -7.21
CA ASN A 256 -4.85 39.39 -6.14
C ASN A 256 -4.67 38.66 -4.80
N LEU A 257 -3.46 38.69 -4.25
CA LEU A 257 -3.13 37.99 -3.00
C LEU A 257 -3.77 38.62 -1.77
N ASP A 258 -4.25 39.86 -1.88
CA ASP A 258 -4.90 40.60 -0.80
C ASP A 258 -6.42 40.35 -0.76
N ASP A 259 -6.97 39.53 -1.66
CA ASP A 259 -8.38 39.15 -1.67
C ASP A 259 -8.62 37.98 -0.68
N PRO A 260 -9.20 38.24 0.51
CA PRO A 260 -9.40 37.20 1.53
C PRO A 260 -10.47 36.18 1.13
N THR A 261 -11.24 36.44 0.07
CA THR A 261 -12.22 35.49 -0.47
C THR A 261 -11.57 34.46 -1.41
N LYS A 262 -10.35 34.71 -1.88
CA LYS A 262 -9.62 33.88 -2.84
C LYS A 262 -8.28 33.35 -2.32
N CYS A 263 -7.70 34.03 -1.34
CA CYS A 263 -6.41 33.68 -0.75
C CYS A 263 -6.59 33.43 0.75
N PHE A 264 -6.45 32.17 1.16
CA PHE A 264 -6.41 31.80 2.57
C PHE A 264 -4.95 31.80 3.02
N GLY A 265 -4.63 32.56 4.07
CA GLY A 265 -3.29 32.56 4.66
C GLY A 265 -2.89 31.16 5.14
N ALA A 266 -1.58 30.93 5.29
CA ALA A 266 -1.04 29.63 5.74
C ALA A 266 -1.54 29.14 7.12
N ASN A 267 -2.26 29.99 7.86
CA ASN A 267 -2.72 29.74 9.23
C ASN A 267 -4.07 29.01 9.30
N GLY A 268 -4.25 27.94 8.52
CA GLY A 268 -5.50 27.17 8.52
C GLY A 268 -5.43 25.78 7.90
N ARG A 269 -4.22 25.29 7.60
CA ARG A 269 -3.94 23.91 7.20
C ARG A 269 -2.75 23.38 7.99
#